data_AF-A0A1M3EHJ5-F1
#
_entry.id   AF-A0A1M3EHJ5-F1
#
_cell.length_a   1.000
_cell.length_b   1.000
_cell.length_c   1.000
_cell.angle_alpha   90.00
_cell.angle_beta   90.00
_cell.angle_gamma   90.00
#
_symmetry.space_group_name_H-M   'P 1'
#
loop_
_entity.id
_entity.type
_entity.pdbx_description
1 polymer ?
#
loop_
_entity_poly.entity_id
_entity_poly.type
_entity_poly.pdbx_seq_one_letter_code
_entity_poly.pdbx_strand_id
1 'polypeptide(L)'
;MSALQSISDRHVRSIIREFALAGWTTGELAMAIDHRPDGTTWHHTDAVGVRNVGAWLAHRLDAWREAGGTVRQSPGRLAQLAAAERLARARVEREADAAWAASEHPKSPALVAIRAHLAGLPRRTR
;
A
#
# COMPACT_ATOMS: atom_id res chain seq x y z
N MET A 1 -12.73 29.06 2.71
CA MET A 1 -13.29 28.65 1.40
C MET A 1 -12.17 27.99 0.62
N SER A 2 -12.33 26.71 0.27
CA SER A 2 -11.29 25.98 -0.49
C SER A 2 -11.17 26.57 -1.89
N ALA A 3 -9.94 26.77 -2.38
CA ALA A 3 -9.69 27.42 -3.67
C ALA A 3 -10.50 26.79 -4.83
N LEU A 4 -10.73 25.47 -4.79
CA LEU A 4 -11.51 24.71 -5.76
C LEU A 4 -12.98 25.17 -5.90
N GLN A 5 -13.57 25.79 -4.88
CA GLN A 5 -14.95 26.31 -4.93
C GLN A 5 -15.09 27.49 -5.89
N SER A 6 -13.98 28.07 -6.36
CA SER A 6 -13.98 29.19 -7.30
C SER A 6 -14.05 28.77 -8.78
N ILE A 7 -13.93 27.48 -9.09
CA ILE A 7 -13.98 26.94 -10.46
C ILE A 7 -15.11 25.91 -10.59
N SER A 8 -15.68 25.82 -11.79
CA SER A 8 -16.79 24.88 -12.04
C SER A 8 -16.36 23.41 -11.95
N ASP A 9 -17.26 22.54 -11.51
CA ASP A 9 -17.05 21.08 -11.47
C ASP A 9 -16.65 20.50 -12.83
N ARG A 10 -17.17 21.06 -13.93
CA ARG A 10 -16.81 20.67 -15.29
C ARG A 10 -15.32 20.92 -15.56
N HIS A 11 -14.81 22.06 -15.10
CA HIS A 11 -13.42 22.43 -15.27
C HIS A 11 -12.50 21.56 -14.41
N VAL A 12 -12.86 21.33 -13.14
CA VAL A 12 -12.16 20.38 -12.26
C VAL A 12 -12.11 18.99 -12.90
N ARG A 13 -13.26 18.48 -13.38
CA ARG A 13 -13.37 17.18 -14.04
C ARG A 13 -12.45 17.08 -15.26
N SER A 14 -12.34 18.14 -16.06
CA SER A 14 -11.45 18.16 -17.22
C SER A 14 -9.98 17.97 -16.82
N ILE A 15 -9.55 18.60 -15.73
CA ILE A 15 -8.17 18.56 -15.26
C ILE A 15 -7.84 17.19 -14.64
N ILE A 16 -8.74 16.63 -13.82
CA ILE A 16 -8.49 15.34 -13.14
C ILE A 16 -8.76 14.11 -14.01
N ARG A 17 -9.34 14.29 -15.22
CA ARG A 17 -9.82 13.18 -16.05
C ARG A 17 -8.76 12.12 -16.30
N GLU A 18 -7.55 12.53 -16.63
CA GLU A 18 -6.46 11.59 -16.95
C GLU A 18 -6.00 10.81 -15.71
N PHE A 19 -6.04 11.42 -14.53
CA PHE A 19 -5.77 10.75 -13.26
C PHE A 19 -6.86 9.74 -12.91
N ALA A 20 -8.13 10.11 -13.09
CA ALA A 20 -9.25 9.21 -12.91
C ALA A 20 -9.18 8.01 -13.87
N LEU A 21 -8.81 8.23 -15.14
CA LEU A 21 -8.57 7.15 -16.12
C LEU A 21 -7.36 6.28 -15.75
N ALA A 22 -6.35 6.86 -15.11
CA ALA A 22 -5.22 6.12 -14.53
C ALA A 22 -5.59 5.37 -13.22
N GLY A 23 -6.84 5.45 -12.78
CA GLY A 23 -7.36 4.73 -11.62
C GLY A 23 -7.11 5.41 -10.27
N TRP A 24 -6.78 6.70 -10.27
CA TRP A 24 -6.60 7.46 -9.03
C TRP A 24 -7.93 7.67 -8.31
N THR A 25 -7.90 7.49 -7.00
CA THR A 25 -9.04 7.78 -6.12
C THR A 25 -9.13 9.26 -5.78
N THR A 26 -10.28 9.70 -5.27
CA THR A 26 -10.46 11.08 -4.79
C THR A 26 -9.53 11.44 -3.63
N GLY A 27 -9.23 10.48 -2.74
CA GLY A 27 -8.28 10.68 -1.65
C GLY A 27 -6.84 10.87 -2.14
N GLU A 28 -6.44 10.13 -3.18
CA GLU A 28 -5.11 10.30 -3.80
C GLU A 28 -5.00 11.62 -4.56
N LEU A 29 -6.07 12.06 -5.21
CA LEU A 29 -6.12 13.38 -5.83
C LEU A 29 -5.99 14.49 -4.78
N ALA A 30 -6.67 14.40 -3.64
CA ALA A 30 -6.53 15.36 -2.55
C ALA A 30 -5.09 15.40 -2.02
N MET A 31 -4.51 14.21 -1.79
CA MET A 31 -3.11 14.09 -1.36
C MET A 31 -2.14 14.71 -2.38
N ALA A 32 -2.32 14.47 -3.67
CA ALA A 32 -1.48 15.04 -4.72
C ALA A 32 -1.64 16.56 -4.89
N ILE A 33 -2.79 17.11 -4.50
CA ILE A 33 -2.99 18.56 -4.44
C ILE A 33 -2.22 19.16 -3.27
N ASP A 34 -2.12 18.47 -2.13
CA ASP A 34 -1.45 19.02 -0.94
C ASP A 34 0.05 18.72 -0.88
N HIS A 35 0.49 17.63 -1.52
CA HIS A 35 1.86 17.14 -1.49
C HIS A 35 2.47 16.99 -2.88
N ARG A 36 3.80 17.01 -2.92
CA ARG A 36 4.62 16.66 -4.06
C ARG A 36 4.96 15.17 -4.06
N PRO A 37 5.43 14.61 -5.19
CA PRO A 37 5.83 13.20 -5.27
C PRO A 37 6.98 12.80 -4.35
N ASP A 38 7.78 13.76 -3.89
CA ASP A 38 8.87 13.58 -2.92
C ASP A 38 8.37 13.56 -1.46
N GLY A 39 7.07 13.76 -1.23
CA GLY A 39 6.44 13.83 0.09
C GLY A 39 6.46 15.21 0.73
N THR A 40 7.06 16.23 0.10
CA THR A 40 7.04 17.60 0.61
C THR A 40 5.68 18.25 0.38
N THR A 41 5.21 19.03 1.35
CA THR A 41 3.94 19.78 1.22
C THR A 41 4.16 20.99 0.32
N TRP A 42 3.21 21.32 -0.54
CA TRP A 42 3.23 22.59 -1.28
C TRP A 42 3.20 23.77 -0.29
N HIS A 43 3.91 24.85 -0.59
CA HIS A 43 3.94 25.99 0.31
C HIS A 43 2.53 26.58 0.46
N HIS A 44 2.10 26.84 1.70
CA HIS A 44 0.74 27.31 1.99
C HIS A 44 0.40 28.64 1.28
N THR A 45 1.41 29.45 1.00
CA THR A 45 1.28 30.71 0.23
C THR A 45 0.85 30.47 -1.21
N ASP A 46 1.13 29.30 -1.79
CA ASP A 46 0.84 28.99 -3.20
C ASP A 46 -0.65 28.82 -3.49
N ALA A 47 -1.51 28.70 -2.46
CA ALA A 47 -2.96 28.61 -2.61
C ALA A 47 -3.69 29.94 -2.33
N VAL A 48 -3.02 30.91 -1.70
CA VAL A 48 -3.61 32.20 -1.29
C VAL A 48 -3.37 33.24 -2.38
N GLY A 49 -4.45 33.85 -2.91
CA GLY A 49 -4.35 34.89 -3.94
C GLY A 49 -4.17 34.37 -5.37
N VAL A 50 -4.36 33.07 -5.59
CA VAL A 50 -4.33 32.46 -6.93
C VAL A 50 -5.48 33.01 -7.77
N ARG A 51 -5.14 33.84 -8.78
CA ARG A 51 -6.13 34.40 -9.73
C ARG A 51 -6.71 33.37 -10.68
N ASN A 52 -5.97 32.30 -10.97
CA ASN A 52 -6.39 31.21 -11.84
C ASN A 52 -6.21 29.86 -11.15
N VAL A 53 -7.28 29.43 -10.46
CA VAL A 53 -7.29 28.16 -9.72
C VAL A 53 -7.18 26.94 -10.64
N GLY A 54 -7.67 27.02 -11.89
CA GLY A 54 -7.52 25.94 -12.86
C GLY A 54 -6.05 25.67 -13.21
N ALA A 55 -5.30 26.73 -13.51
CA ALA A 55 -3.87 26.64 -13.80
C ALA A 55 -3.07 26.16 -12.57
N TRP A 56 -3.43 26.61 -11.38
CA TRP A 56 -2.83 26.15 -10.13
C TRP A 56 -3.08 24.65 -9.89
N LEU A 57 -4.32 24.18 -10.06
CA LEU A 57 -4.65 22.77 -9.90
C LEU A 57 -3.91 21.91 -10.91
N ALA A 58 -3.86 22.36 -12.17
CA ALA A 58 -3.10 21.69 -13.23
C ALA A 58 -1.61 21.62 -12.88
N HIS A 59 -1.00 22.73 -12.44
CA HIS A 59 0.41 22.77 -12.05
C HIS A 59 0.75 21.79 -10.92
N ARG A 60 -0.10 21.70 -9.89
CA ARG A 60 0.12 20.78 -8.79
C ARG A 60 0.04 19.31 -9.22
N LEU A 61 -0.95 18.99 -10.06
CA LEU A 61 -1.11 17.63 -10.59
C LEU A 61 -0.04 17.30 -11.63
N ASP A 62 0.50 18.27 -12.36
CA ASP A 62 1.56 18.07 -13.35
C ASP A 62 2.84 17.48 -12.72
N ALA A 63 3.15 17.84 -11.47
CA ALA A 63 4.24 17.23 -10.72
C ALA A 63 4.11 15.70 -10.58
N TRP A 64 2.88 15.17 -10.67
CA TRP A 64 2.57 13.74 -10.59
C TRP A 64 2.53 13.05 -11.96
N ARG A 65 3.01 13.71 -13.01
CA ARG A 65 3.25 13.10 -14.32
C ARG A 65 4.72 12.71 -14.48
N GLU A 66 4.96 11.72 -15.31
CA GLU A 66 6.29 11.31 -15.74
C GLU A 66 6.82 12.24 -16.84
N ALA A 67 8.11 12.13 -17.17
CA ALA A 67 8.78 12.95 -18.19
C ALA A 67 8.22 12.83 -19.63
N GLY A 68 7.14 12.07 -19.84
CA GLY A 68 6.38 11.97 -21.09
C GLY A 68 4.92 12.43 -20.99
N GLY A 69 4.53 13.07 -19.88
CA GLY A 69 3.14 13.50 -19.64
C GLY A 69 2.21 12.40 -19.14
N THR A 70 2.67 11.14 -19.10
CA THR A 70 1.93 10.01 -18.54
C THR A 70 1.71 10.22 -17.04
N VAL A 71 0.48 10.05 -16.58
CA VAL A 71 0.16 10.09 -15.14
C VAL A 71 0.92 8.97 -14.42
N ARG A 72 1.67 9.32 -13.36
CA ARG A 72 2.37 8.32 -12.54
C ARG A 72 1.38 7.33 -11.94
N GLN A 73 1.87 6.12 -11.63
CA GLN A 73 1.10 5.17 -10.85
C GLN A 73 0.69 5.77 -9.50
N SER A 74 -0.56 5.51 -9.09
CA SER A 74 -1.09 6.14 -7.89
C SER A 74 -0.26 5.75 -6.65
N PRO A 75 0.08 6.69 -5.77
CA PRO A 75 0.89 6.40 -4.59
C PRO A 75 0.25 5.39 -3.63
N GLY A 76 -1.08 5.38 -3.52
CA GLY A 76 -1.81 4.38 -2.75
C GLY A 76 -1.72 2.99 -3.39
N ARG A 77 -1.72 2.89 -4.72
CA ARG A 77 -1.48 1.63 -5.43
C ARG A 77 -0.06 1.12 -5.22
N LEU A 78 0.95 2.01 -5.26
CA LEU A 78 2.33 1.64 -4.94
C LEU A 78 2.46 1.13 -3.50
N ALA A 79 1.79 1.79 -2.53
CA ALA A 79 1.77 1.35 -1.15
C ALA A 79 1.09 -0.02 -0.96
N GLN A 80 -0.01 -0.27 -1.68
CA GLN A 80 -0.70 -1.56 -1.69
C GLN A 80 0.16 -2.68 -2.30
N LEU A 81 0.83 -2.40 -3.42
CA LEU A 81 1.77 -3.35 -4.05
C LEU A 81 2.92 -3.68 -3.09
N ALA A 82 3.53 -2.67 -2.48
CA ALA A 82 4.59 -2.88 -1.49
C ALA A 82 4.10 -3.66 -0.26
N ALA A 83 2.85 -3.46 0.17
CA ALA A 83 2.26 -4.23 1.26
C ALA A 83 2.03 -5.70 0.86
N ALA A 84 1.53 -5.95 -0.35
CA ALA A 84 1.35 -7.30 -0.88
C ALA A 84 2.69 -8.04 -1.01
N GLU A 85 3.74 -7.36 -1.48
CA GLU A 85 5.10 -7.92 -1.55
C GLU A 85 5.65 -8.30 -0.18
N ARG A 86 5.47 -7.43 0.84
CA ARG A 86 5.87 -7.74 2.21
C ARG A 86 5.16 -8.96 2.76
N LEU A 87 3.86 -9.09 2.52
CA LEU A 87 3.07 -10.25 2.96
C LEU A 87 3.51 -11.54 2.25
N ALA A 88 3.82 -11.46 0.95
CA ALA A 88 4.32 -12.58 0.18
C ALA A 88 5.70 -13.05 0.69
N ARG A 89 6.63 -12.11 0.94
CA ARG A 89 7.95 -12.38 1.55
C ARG A 89 7.81 -13.09 2.90
N ALA A 90 6.99 -12.53 3.79
CA ALA A 90 6.75 -13.10 5.12
C ALA A 90 6.06 -14.48 5.07
N ARG A 91 5.35 -14.82 3.99
CA ARG A 91 4.79 -16.15 3.78
C ARG A 91 5.89 -17.15 3.40
N VAL A 92 6.76 -16.79 2.46
CA VAL A 92 7.89 -17.62 2.02
C VAL A 92 8.85 -17.89 3.19
N GLU A 93 9.16 -16.87 4.00
CA GLU A 93 10.02 -17.03 5.18
C GLU A 93 9.40 -18.00 6.20
N ARG A 94 8.10 -17.86 6.51
CA ARG A 94 7.41 -18.77 7.43
C ARG A 94 7.33 -20.21 6.90
N GLU A 95 7.15 -20.38 5.59
CA GLU A 95 7.16 -21.71 4.97
C GLU A 95 8.56 -22.33 5.03
N ALA A 96 9.62 -21.55 4.84
CA ALA A 96 11.00 -22.00 4.98
C ALA A 96 11.34 -22.36 6.43
N ASP A 97 10.94 -21.54 7.41
CA ASP A 97 11.14 -21.81 8.84
C ASP A 97 10.38 -23.07 9.28
N ALA A 98 9.15 -23.27 8.80
CA ALA A 98 8.36 -24.46 9.09
C ALA A 98 8.97 -25.72 8.47
N ALA A 99 9.48 -25.63 7.24
CA ALA A 99 10.18 -26.73 6.57
C ALA A 99 11.49 -27.07 7.28
N TRP A 100 12.26 -26.05 7.70
CA TRP A 100 13.48 -26.23 8.47
C TRP A 100 13.19 -26.92 9.80
N ALA A 101 12.23 -26.41 10.58
CA ALA A 101 11.82 -27.00 11.85
C ALA A 101 11.32 -28.45 11.70
N ALA A 102 10.58 -28.75 10.63
CA ALA A 102 10.14 -30.11 10.32
C ALA A 102 11.30 -31.04 9.93
N SER A 103 12.34 -30.51 9.30
CA SER A 103 13.55 -31.25 8.93
C SER A 103 14.49 -31.50 10.12
N GLU A 104 14.54 -30.55 11.07
CA GLU A 104 15.42 -30.59 12.24
C GLU A 104 14.82 -31.42 13.38
N HIS A 105 13.49 -31.60 13.41
CA HIS A 105 12.77 -32.52 14.29
C HIS A 105 12.15 -33.69 13.51
N PRO A 106 12.93 -34.65 12.98
CA PRO A 106 12.36 -35.95 12.71
C PRO A 106 11.88 -36.49 14.06
N LYS A 107 10.56 -36.73 14.21
CA LYS A 107 10.02 -37.44 15.38
C LYS A 107 10.81 -38.74 15.50
N SER A 108 11.75 -38.78 16.44
CA SER A 108 12.62 -39.93 16.61
C SER A 108 11.73 -41.16 16.72
N PRO A 109 11.88 -42.17 15.84
CA PRO A 109 11.01 -43.34 15.86
C PRO A 109 11.03 -44.02 17.24
N ALA A 110 12.12 -43.88 17.99
CA ALA A 110 12.24 -44.32 19.37
C ALA A 110 11.30 -43.57 20.34
N LEU A 111 11.14 -42.25 20.21
CA LEU A 111 10.22 -41.46 21.06
C LEU A 111 8.74 -41.82 20.78
N VAL A 112 8.41 -42.09 19.51
CA VAL A 112 7.07 -42.57 19.13
C VAL A 112 6.80 -43.94 19.75
N ALA A 113 7.77 -44.85 19.71
CA ALA A 113 7.67 -46.19 20.29
C ALA A 113 7.53 -46.15 21.83
N ILE A 114 8.34 -45.32 22.52
CA ILE A 114 8.29 -45.17 23.98
C ILE A 114 6.92 -44.63 24.42
N ARG A 115 6.40 -43.61 23.72
CA ARG A 115 5.10 -43.03 24.05
C ARG A 115 3.94 -44.00 23.82
N ALA A 116 4.00 -44.81 22.76
CA ALA A 116 3.02 -45.87 22.52
C ALA A 116 3.04 -46.94 23.62
N HIS A 117 4.23 -47.33 24.08
CA HIS A 117 4.40 -48.29 25.18
C HIS A 117 3.81 -47.78 26.49
N LEU A 118 4.08 -46.52 26.85
CA LEU A 118 3.55 -45.90 28.07
C LEU A 118 2.02 -45.72 28.04
N ALA A 119 1.43 -45.47 26.87
CA ALA A 119 -0.01 -45.35 26.71
C ALA A 119 -0.75 -46.70 26.86
N GLY A 120 -0.07 -47.82 26.61
CA GLY A 120 -0.62 -49.17 26.76
C GLY A 120 -0.51 -49.75 28.17
N LEU A 121 0.15 -49.08 29.11
CA LEU A 121 0.27 -49.58 30.48
C LEU A 121 -1.03 -49.33 31.26
N PRO A 122 -1.64 -50.37 31.88
CA PRO A 122 -2.80 -50.18 32.72
C PRO A 122 -2.42 -49.31 33.93
N ARG A 123 -3.18 -48.23 34.16
CA ARG A 123 -3.01 -47.40 35.36
C ARG A 123 -3.27 -48.28 36.57
N ARG A 124 -2.22 -48.55 37.37
CA ARG A 124 -2.36 -49.20 38.67
C ARG A 124 -3.22 -48.31 39.58
N THR A 125 -4.51 -48.60 39.63
CA THR A 125 -5.43 -48.09 40.65
C THR A 125 -5.08 -48.79 41.96
N ARG A 126 -4.69 -47.98 42.95
CA ARG A 126 -4.45 -48.41 44.33
C ARG A 126 -5.76 -48.42 45.10
#